data_AF-A0A4U1JL12-F1
#
_entry.id   AF-A0A4U1JL12-F1
#
_cell.length_a   1.000
_cell.length_b   1.000
_cell.length_c   1.000
_cell.angle_alpha   90.00
_cell.angle_beta   90.00
_cell.angle_gamma   90.00
#
_symmetry.space_group_name_H-M   'P 1'
#
loop_
_entity.id
_entity.type
_entity.pdbx_description
1 polymer ?
#
loop_
_entity_poly.entity_id
_entity_poly.type
_entity_poly.pdbx_seq_one_letter_code
_entity_poly.pdbx_strand_id
1 'polypeptide(L)'
;MTQPLHILKLCVGAEGVEDLIDWQRAHFGTGPARHVTRMWPKRAEEVLAGGSLYWVIKGQILARQPILDLQPVTGADGIARCALVLDPAVIRTDAVPRRPFQGWRYFPATEAPRDLAVGRGQEEPLPGDLQAALAEIGLR
;
A
#
# COMPACT_ATOMS: atom_id res chain seq x y z
N MET A 1 -9.17 19.14 12.08
CA MET A 1 -9.34 17.83 11.41
C MET A 1 -8.23 16.93 11.89
N THR A 2 -8.53 15.73 12.38
CA THR A 2 -7.53 14.75 12.81
C THR A 2 -6.72 14.30 11.59
N GLN A 3 -5.39 14.17 11.71
CA GLN A 3 -4.58 13.64 10.61
C GLN A 3 -4.99 12.19 10.31
N PRO A 4 -5.09 11.80 9.02
CA PRO A 4 -5.50 10.45 8.65
C PRO A 4 -4.51 9.41 9.18
N LEU A 5 -5.02 8.23 9.54
CA LEU A 5 -4.19 7.09 9.91
C LEU A 5 -4.07 6.14 8.73
N HIS A 6 -2.85 5.84 8.32
CA HIS A 6 -2.61 4.91 7.23
C HIS A 6 -2.31 3.51 7.75
N ILE A 7 -2.25 2.55 6.83
CA ILE A 7 -1.85 1.17 7.10
C ILE A 7 -0.64 0.84 6.21
N LEU A 8 0.39 0.22 6.78
CA LEU A 8 1.49 -0.40 6.04
C LEU A 8 1.28 -1.90 5.91
N LYS A 9 1.58 -2.44 4.73
CA LYS A 9 1.48 -3.87 4.48
C LYS A 9 2.53 -4.35 3.47
N LEU A 10 3.11 -5.53 3.74
CA LEU A 10 3.98 -6.20 2.77
C LEU A 10 3.16 -6.72 1.57
N CYS A 11 3.64 -6.42 0.36
CA CYS A 11 3.17 -7.01 -0.89
C CYS A 11 4.10 -8.17 -1.25
N VAL A 12 3.81 -9.35 -0.71
CA VAL A 12 4.66 -10.54 -0.87
C VAL A 12 4.51 -11.10 -2.28
N GLY A 13 5.62 -11.40 -2.94
CA GLY A 13 5.64 -12.01 -4.27
C GLY A 13 5.61 -11.01 -5.43
N ALA A 14 5.49 -9.71 -5.16
CA ALA A 14 5.67 -8.66 -6.16
C ALA A 14 7.15 -8.26 -6.26
N GLU A 15 7.65 -8.15 -7.49
CA GLU A 15 8.95 -7.58 -7.85
C GLU A 15 8.85 -6.06 -8.01
N GLY A 16 7.69 -5.55 -8.45
CA GLY A 16 7.45 -4.12 -8.62
C GLY A 16 5.99 -3.68 -8.43
N VAL A 17 5.73 -2.38 -8.65
CA VAL A 17 4.38 -1.82 -8.58
C VAL A 17 3.47 -2.36 -9.71
N GLU A 18 4.04 -2.70 -10.86
CA GLU A 18 3.27 -3.25 -11.98
C GLU A 18 2.63 -4.61 -11.62
N ASP A 19 3.35 -5.49 -10.92
CA ASP A 19 2.78 -6.79 -10.51
C ASP A 19 1.53 -6.62 -9.65
N LEU A 20 1.52 -5.62 -8.77
CA LEU A 20 0.35 -5.27 -7.96
C LEU A 20 -0.80 -4.78 -8.85
N ILE A 21 -0.52 -3.90 -9.81
CA ILE A 21 -1.52 -3.33 -10.72
C ILE A 21 -2.13 -4.43 -11.58
N ASP A 22 -1.30 -5.25 -12.21
CA ASP A 22 -1.73 -6.34 -13.10
C ASP A 22 -2.51 -7.39 -12.32
N TRP A 23 -2.04 -7.77 -11.13
CA TRP A 23 -2.76 -8.69 -10.27
C TRP A 23 -4.14 -8.13 -9.89
N GLN A 24 -4.24 -6.88 -9.45
CA GLN A 24 -5.54 -6.28 -9.11
C GLN A 24 -6.46 -6.16 -10.31
N ARG A 25 -5.95 -5.77 -11.48
CA ARG A 25 -6.73 -5.69 -12.73
C ARG A 25 -7.29 -7.06 -13.10
N ALA A 26 -6.49 -8.12 -13.00
CA ALA A 26 -6.94 -9.47 -13.31
C ALA A 26 -8.04 -9.98 -12.36
N HIS A 27 -8.03 -9.55 -11.09
CA HIS A 27 -8.96 -10.06 -10.07
C HIS A 27 -10.20 -9.18 -9.85
N PHE A 28 -10.09 -7.86 -10.08
CA PHE A 28 -11.13 -6.88 -9.76
C PHE A 28 -11.54 -6.01 -10.96
N GLY A 29 -10.84 -6.12 -12.10
CA GLY A 29 -11.08 -5.29 -13.27
C GLY A 29 -10.86 -3.81 -12.94
N THR A 30 -11.87 -2.99 -13.20
CA THR A 30 -11.88 -1.55 -12.88
C THR A 30 -12.57 -1.24 -11.54
N GLY A 31 -13.03 -2.27 -10.82
CA GLY A 31 -13.71 -2.11 -9.54
C GLY A 31 -12.76 -1.98 -8.36
N PRO A 32 -13.27 -1.59 -7.16
CA PRO A 32 -12.45 -1.49 -5.96
C PRO A 32 -11.72 -2.79 -5.64
N ALA A 33 -10.40 -2.70 -5.45
CA ALA A 33 -9.60 -3.83 -5.01
C ALA A 33 -9.93 -4.17 -3.56
N ARG A 34 -9.81 -5.45 -3.20
CA ARG A 34 -10.09 -5.92 -1.82
C ARG A 34 -8.89 -6.65 -1.26
N HIS A 35 -8.37 -6.17 -0.13
CA HIS A 35 -7.36 -6.88 0.63
C HIS A 35 -7.94 -7.44 1.94
N VAL A 36 -8.07 -8.77 2.03
CA VAL A 36 -8.61 -9.42 3.24
C VAL A 36 -7.52 -9.55 4.32
N THR A 37 -7.86 -9.12 5.53
CA THR A 37 -7.03 -9.24 6.73
C THR A 37 -7.77 -10.03 7.80
N ARG A 38 -7.03 -10.77 8.64
CA ARG A 38 -7.64 -11.56 9.73
C ARG A 38 -8.18 -10.69 10.86
N MET A 39 -7.54 -9.56 11.12
CA MET A 39 -7.88 -8.68 12.25
C MET A 39 -8.48 -7.39 11.74
N TRP A 40 -9.59 -6.98 12.34
CA TRP A 40 -10.19 -5.68 12.09
C TRP A 40 -9.29 -4.55 12.64
N PRO A 41 -9.08 -3.44 11.89
CA PRO A 41 -8.37 -2.27 12.42
C PRO A 41 -9.10 -1.66 13.62
N LYS A 42 -8.52 -1.76 14.83
CA LYS A 42 -9.08 -1.16 16.05
C LYS A 42 -9.32 0.36 15.97
N ARG A 43 -8.60 1.07 15.09
CA ARG A 43 -8.69 2.52 14.85
C ARG A 43 -9.37 2.79 13.51
N ALA A 44 -10.47 2.08 13.25
CA ALA A 44 -11.18 2.09 11.96
C ALA A 44 -11.62 3.50 11.54
N GLU A 45 -12.16 4.29 12.46
CA GLU A 45 -12.63 5.65 12.17
C GLU A 45 -11.50 6.55 11.65
N GLU A 46 -10.31 6.49 12.24
CA GLU A 46 -9.15 7.27 11.81
C GLU A 46 -8.57 6.78 10.48
N VAL A 47 -8.67 5.48 10.21
CA VAL A 47 -8.31 4.88 8.91
C VAL A 47 -9.29 5.30 7.82
N LEU A 48 -10.58 5.36 8.13
CA LEU A 48 -11.62 5.76 7.18
C LEU A 48 -11.71 7.29 7.01
N ALA A 49 -11.12 8.08 7.91
CA ALA A 49 -11.00 9.53 7.80
C ALA A 49 -9.91 9.98 6.79
N GLY A 50 -9.81 9.32 5.63
CA GLY A 50 -8.85 9.62 4.57
C GLY A 50 -7.55 8.82 4.62
N GLY A 51 -7.53 7.67 5.29
CA GLY A 51 -6.39 6.77 5.33
C GLY A 51 -6.09 6.10 3.99
N SER A 52 -4.92 5.47 3.92
CA SER A 52 -4.47 4.74 2.73
C SER A 52 -3.73 3.48 3.17
N LEU A 53 -3.75 2.46 2.32
CA LEU A 53 -2.87 1.31 2.42
C LEU A 53 -1.60 1.59 1.64
N TYR A 54 -0.45 1.59 2.31
CA TYR A 54 0.87 1.70 1.71
C TYR A 54 1.48 0.31 1.54
N TRP A 55 1.91 0.03 0.32
CA TRP A 55 2.47 -1.25 -0.10
C TRP A 55 3.99 -1.23 0.02
N VAL A 56 4.51 -2.18 0.80
CA VAL A 56 5.95 -2.44 0.90
C VAL A 56 6.30 -3.58 -0.06
N ILE A 57 7.04 -3.26 -1.10
CA ILE A 57 7.52 -4.16 -2.15
C ILE A 57 9.05 -4.20 -2.07
N LYS A 58 9.64 -5.41 -2.02
CA LYS A 58 11.10 -5.59 -1.88
C LYS A 58 11.75 -4.73 -0.78
N GLY A 59 11.08 -4.59 0.35
CA GLY A 59 11.59 -3.83 1.50
C GLY A 59 11.49 -2.31 1.36
N GLN A 60 10.73 -1.80 0.39
CA GLN A 60 10.53 -0.36 0.18
C GLN A 60 9.03 -0.04 0.02
N ILE A 61 8.59 1.08 0.57
CA ILE A 61 7.28 1.64 0.23
C ILE A 61 7.38 2.22 -1.18
N LEU A 62 6.57 1.73 -2.11
CA LEU A 62 6.59 2.19 -3.51
C LEU A 62 5.23 2.67 -4.03
N ALA A 63 4.16 2.32 -3.34
CA ALA A 63 2.81 2.68 -3.75
C ALA A 63 1.84 2.77 -2.57
N ARG A 64 0.73 3.47 -2.78
CA ARG A 64 -0.42 3.50 -1.88
C ARG A 64 -1.73 3.44 -2.64
N GLN A 65 -2.78 3.03 -1.93
CA GLN A 65 -4.16 3.14 -2.38
C GLN A 65 -5.02 3.72 -1.25
N PRO A 66 -5.89 4.72 -1.52
CA PRO A 66 -6.91 5.13 -0.58
C PRO A 66 -7.74 3.95 -0.06
N ILE A 67 -8.01 3.93 1.24
CA ILE A 67 -8.94 2.97 1.84
C ILE A 67 -10.32 3.61 1.77
N LEU A 68 -11.22 2.99 1.00
CA LEU A 68 -12.57 3.49 0.78
C LEU A 68 -13.54 2.99 1.84
N ASP A 69 -13.38 1.75 2.30
CA ASP A 69 -14.31 1.10 3.24
C ASP A 69 -13.64 -0.09 3.96
N LEU A 70 -14.26 -0.54 5.05
CA LEU A 70 -13.93 -1.77 5.78
C LEU A 70 -15.16 -2.69 5.81
N GLN A 71 -15.08 -3.82 5.11
CA GLN A 71 -16.22 -4.72 4.98
C GLN A 71 -16.01 -6.05 5.72
N PRO A 72 -17.05 -6.58 6.41
CA PRO A 72 -16.97 -7.92 6.98
C PRO A 72 -16.92 -8.96 5.87
N VAL A 73 -16.05 -9.95 6.04
CA VAL A 73 -15.96 -11.12 5.18
C VAL A 73 -15.90 -12.37 6.05
N THR A 74 -16.82 -13.31 5.84
CA THR A 74 -16.74 -14.63 6.46
C THR A 74 -16.02 -15.57 5.51
N GLY A 75 -14.90 -16.15 5.95
CA GLY A 75 -14.21 -17.15 5.14
C GLY A 75 -14.94 -18.49 5.12
N ALA A 76 -14.52 -19.39 4.24
CA ALA A 76 -15.09 -20.74 4.13
C ALA A 76 -14.94 -21.57 5.42
N ASP A 77 -14.01 -21.18 6.29
CA ASP A 77 -13.80 -21.75 7.63
C ASP A 77 -14.72 -21.14 8.71
N GLY A 78 -15.67 -20.28 8.33
CA GLY A 78 -16.57 -19.59 9.26
C GLY A 78 -15.93 -18.44 10.04
N ILE A 79 -14.64 -18.15 9.82
CA ILE A 79 -13.94 -17.10 10.58
C ILE A 79 -14.24 -15.72 9.97
N ALA A 80 -14.71 -14.81 10.82
CA ALA A 80 -14.91 -13.41 10.47
C ALA A 80 -13.58 -12.70 10.21
N ARG A 81 -13.51 -11.95 9.11
CA ARG A 81 -12.36 -11.20 8.62
C ARG A 81 -12.78 -9.81 8.16
N CYS A 82 -11.80 -8.94 7.95
CA CYS A 82 -12.01 -7.60 7.45
C CYS A 82 -11.42 -7.48 6.04
N ALA A 83 -12.23 -7.12 5.06
CA ALA A 83 -11.75 -6.65 3.77
C ALA A 83 -11.47 -5.15 3.84
N LEU A 84 -10.23 -4.76 3.58
CA LEU A 84 -9.89 -3.38 3.22
C LEU A 84 -10.37 -3.18 1.78
N VAL A 85 -11.36 -2.33 1.57
CA VAL A 85 -11.81 -1.93 0.24
C VAL A 85 -10.95 -0.75 -0.19
N LEU A 86 -10.25 -0.91 -1.31
CA LEU A 86 -9.25 0.02 -1.81
C LEU A 86 -9.72 0.66 -3.11
N ASP A 87 -9.34 1.90 -3.31
CA ASP A 87 -9.49 2.55 -4.60
C ASP A 87 -8.70 1.77 -5.68
N PRO A 88 -9.27 1.53 -6.88
CA PRO A 88 -8.58 0.80 -7.94
C PRO A 88 -7.30 1.49 -8.43
N ALA A 89 -7.15 2.80 -8.25
CA ALA A 89 -5.96 3.54 -8.66
C ALA A 89 -4.80 3.33 -7.69
N VAL A 90 -3.75 2.65 -8.17
CA VAL A 90 -2.47 2.51 -7.45
C VAL A 90 -1.64 3.78 -7.67
N ILE A 91 -1.39 4.52 -6.59
CA ILE A 91 -0.63 5.77 -6.59
C ILE A 91 0.81 5.47 -6.19
N ARG A 92 1.78 5.79 -7.05
CA ARG A 92 3.21 5.60 -6.74
C ARG A 92 3.71 6.66 -5.76
N THR A 93 4.66 6.29 -4.91
CA THR A 93 5.24 7.17 -3.89
C THR A 93 6.75 7.29 -4.04
N ASP A 94 7.34 8.31 -3.43
CA ASP A 94 8.79 8.33 -3.16
C ASP A 94 9.19 7.01 -2.47
N ALA A 95 10.31 6.41 -2.89
CA ALA A 95 10.79 5.16 -2.32
C ALA A 95 11.29 5.38 -0.88
N VAL A 96 10.76 4.61 0.07
CA VAL A 96 11.18 4.67 1.48
C VAL A 96 11.48 3.26 2.01
N PRO A 97 12.72 2.98 2.45
CA PRO A 97 13.09 1.68 3.02
C PRO A 97 12.26 1.33 4.26
N ARG A 98 11.87 0.06 4.37
CA ARG A 98 11.13 -0.48 5.52
C ARG A 98 11.67 -1.82 5.96
N ARG A 99 11.91 -1.95 7.28
CA ARG A 99 12.29 -3.23 7.89
C ARG A 99 11.16 -4.26 7.71
N PRO A 100 11.50 -5.55 7.54
CA PRO A 100 10.49 -6.62 7.51
C PRO A 100 9.58 -6.61 8.74
N PHE A 101 8.29 -6.87 8.53
CA PHE A 101 7.31 -7.04 9.60
C PHE A 101 6.24 -8.05 9.20
N GLN A 102 5.54 -8.61 10.19
CA GLN A 102 4.46 -9.55 9.93
C GLN A 102 3.09 -8.87 9.96
N GLY A 103 2.24 -9.19 8.99
CA GLY A 103 0.87 -8.71 8.92
C GLY A 103 0.78 -7.28 8.39
N TRP A 104 0.15 -6.38 9.15
CA TRP A 104 0.03 -4.96 8.83
C TRP A 104 0.36 -4.12 10.06
N ARG A 105 0.66 -2.83 9.85
CA ARG A 105 0.94 -1.87 10.92
C ARG A 105 0.20 -0.58 10.66
N TYR A 106 -0.19 0.14 11.72
CA TYR A 106 -0.57 1.53 11.55
C TYR A 106 0.63 2.35 11.10
N PHE A 107 0.34 3.36 10.30
CA PHE A 107 1.34 4.21 9.69
C PHE A 107 0.89 5.67 9.81
N PRO A 108 1.58 6.49 10.62
CA PRO A 108 1.22 7.90 10.80
C PRO A 108 1.37 8.69 9.50
N ALA A 109 0.47 9.64 9.24
CA ALA A 109 0.57 10.53 8.08
C ALA A 109 1.88 11.34 8.05
N THR A 110 2.47 11.65 9.20
CA THR A 110 3.75 12.36 9.31
C THR A 110 4.95 11.55 8.78
N GLU A 111 4.82 10.23 8.65
CA GLU A 111 5.87 9.35 8.10
C GLU A 111 5.62 8.99 6.63
N ALA A 112 4.47 9.38 6.08
CA ALA A 112 4.07 8.97 4.74
C ALA A 112 4.95 9.60 3.65
N PRO A 113 5.47 8.81 2.69
CA PRO A 113 6.16 9.35 1.53
C PRO A 113 5.20 10.18 0.68
N ARG A 114 5.76 11.12 -0.08
CA ARG A 114 4.99 11.91 -1.04
C ARG A 114 4.60 11.07 -2.25
N ASP A 115 3.51 11.43 -2.90
CA ASP A 115 3.13 10.84 -4.18
C ASP A 115 4.09 11.29 -5.30
N LEU A 116 4.40 10.38 -6.21
CA LEU A 116 5.09 10.75 -7.45
C LEU A 116 4.12 11.44 -8.40
N ALA A 117 4.60 12.47 -9.09
CA ALA A 117 3.83 13.14 -10.13
C ALA A 117 3.45 12.15 -11.24
N VAL A 118 2.21 12.26 -11.72
CA VAL A 118 1.71 11.47 -12.87
C VAL A 118 2.64 11.73 -14.06
N GLY A 119 3.34 10.67 -14.51
CA GLY A 119 4.32 10.73 -15.61
C GLY A 119 5.78 10.45 -15.22
N ARG A 120 6.17 10.60 -13.95
CA ARG A 120 7.54 10.24 -13.49
C ARG A 120 7.74 8.75 -13.17
N GLY A 121 6.66 7.97 -13.07
CA GLY A 121 6.72 6.55 -12.72
C GLY A 121 7.00 5.59 -13.89
N GLN A 122 7.24 6.11 -15.10
CA GLN A 122 7.51 5.34 -16.33
C GLN A 122 8.96 5.46 -16.81
N GLU A 123 9.84 6.10 -16.04
CA GLU A 123 11.28 5.95 -16.27
C GLU A 123 11.67 4.53 -15.88
N GLU A 124 12.34 3.82 -16.80
CA GLU A 124 12.81 2.44 -16.62
C GLU A 124 13.34 2.26 -15.19
N PRO A 125 12.77 1.36 -14.37
CA PRO A 125 13.15 1.27 -12.98
C PRO A 125 14.63 0.96 -12.90
N LEU A 126 15.41 1.93 -12.42
CA LEU A 126 16.79 1.69 -12.01
C LEU A 126 16.76 0.48 -11.06
N PRO A 127 17.64 -0.52 -11.24
CA PRO A 127 17.75 -1.65 -10.34
C PRO A 127 17.69 -1.20 -8.88
N GLY A 128 16.96 -1.92 -8.02
CA GLY A 128 16.62 -1.44 -6.67
C GLY A 128 17.84 -1.12 -5.79
N ASP A 129 18.97 -1.76 -6.06
CA ASP A 129 20.29 -1.47 -5.51
C ASP A 129 20.84 -0.09 -5.94
N LEU A 130 20.64 0.30 -7.19
CA LEU A 130 20.99 1.63 -7.71
C LEU A 130 20.10 2.73 -7.12
N GLN A 131 18.80 2.50 -6.95
CA GLN A 131 17.91 3.49 -6.32
C GLN A 131 18.26 3.72 -4.84
N ALA A 132 18.56 2.64 -4.11
CA ALA A 132 18.99 2.73 -2.71
C ALA A 132 20.32 3.51 -2.59
N ALA A 133 21.27 3.27 -3.50
CA ALA A 133 22.54 3.98 -3.53
C ALA A 133 22.38 5.48 -3.86
N LEU A 134 21.48 5.84 -4.79
CA LEU A 134 21.19 7.25 -5.12
C LEU A 134 20.54 8.00 -3.95
N ALA A 135 19.64 7.35 -3.22
CA ALA A 135 19.01 7.89 -2.02
C ALA A 135 20.01 8.12 -0.88
N GLU A 136 21.06 7.29 -0.78
CA GLU A 136 22.12 7.43 0.22
C GLU A 136 23.05 8.63 -0.04
N ILE A 137 23.22 9.04 -1.31
CA ILE A 137 24.06 10.18 -1.71
C ILE A 137 23.28 11.49 -1.94
N GLY A 138 21.97 11.50 -1.69
CA GLY A 138 21.15 12.72 -1.71
C GLY A 138 20.77 13.25 -3.09
N LEU A 139 20.91 12.44 -4.15
CA LEU A 139 20.45 12.78 -5.50
C LEU A 139 19.05 12.21 -5.75
N ARG A 140 18.14 13.04 -6.28
CA ARG A 140 16.75 12.70 -6.65
C ARG A 140 16.48 13.06 -8.10
#